data_AF-A0A6I5C9M0-F1
#
_entry.id   AF-A0A6I5C9M0-F1
#
_cell.length_a   1.000
_cell.length_b   1.000
_cell.length_c   1.000
_cell.angle_alpha   90.00
_cell.angle_beta   90.00
_cell.angle_gamma   90.00
#
_symmetry.space_group_name_H-M   'P 1'
#
loop_
_entity.id
_entity.type
_entity.pdbx_description
1 polymer ?
#
loop_
_entity_poly.entity_id
_entity_poly.type
_entity_poly.pdbx_seq_one_letter_code
_entity_poly.pdbx_strand_id
1 'polypeptide(L)'
;GWLEYARQIGTTGVTVDPDLYVAFGISGAPHHTGGLGAPRHVVSVNTDPYCPMTAMADLGIVADAPAVLAALLRKVREESGDADELPAESGEVRDAA
;
A
#
# COMPACT_ATOMS: atom_id res chain seq x y z
N GLY A 1 10.66 -6.34 -11.68
CA GLY A 1 9.58 -5.34 -11.87
C GLY A 1 10.01 -4.08 -11.17
N TRP A 2 9.09 -3.34 -10.53
CA TRP A 2 9.46 -2.26 -9.58
C TRP A 2 10.10 -2.79 -8.30
N LEU A 3 9.78 -4.03 -7.93
CA LEU A 3 10.30 -4.74 -6.77
C LEU A 3 10.69 -6.16 -7.15
N GLU A 4 11.47 -6.79 -6.28
CA GLU A 4 11.84 -8.20 -6.33
C GLU A 4 10.64 -9.12 -6.11
N TYR A 5 10.71 -10.34 -6.66
CA TYR A 5 9.64 -11.35 -6.54
C TYR A 5 9.29 -11.68 -5.09
N ALA A 6 10.30 -11.64 -4.20
CA ALA A 6 10.13 -11.89 -2.78
C ALA A 6 9.18 -10.88 -2.08
N ARG A 7 8.86 -9.74 -2.70
CA ARG A 7 7.89 -8.77 -2.17
C ARG A 7 6.50 -8.90 -2.80
N GLN A 8 6.32 -9.76 -3.79
CA GLN A 8 5.03 -9.94 -4.45
C GLN A 8 4.08 -10.73 -3.54
N ILE A 9 2.99 -10.11 -3.11
CA ILE A 9 1.92 -10.76 -2.35
C ILE A 9 0.99 -11.48 -3.32
N GLY A 10 0.60 -12.72 -3.01
CA GLY A 10 -0.42 -13.44 -3.79
C GLY A 10 -0.28 -14.95 -3.80
N THR A 11 -1.12 -15.62 -4.58
CA THR A 11 -1.24 -17.09 -4.65
C THR A 11 0.02 -17.79 -5.14
N THR A 12 0.87 -17.11 -5.90
CA THR A 12 2.18 -17.62 -6.32
C THR A 12 3.34 -16.98 -5.57
N GLY A 13 3.10 -15.85 -4.90
CA GLY A 13 4.11 -15.05 -4.22
C GLY A 13 4.18 -15.38 -2.73
N VAL A 14 4.42 -14.34 -1.93
CA VAL A 14 4.45 -14.43 -0.48
C VAL A 14 3.03 -14.34 0.08
N THR A 15 2.76 -15.17 1.10
CA THR A 15 1.58 -15.05 1.94
C THR A 15 1.92 -14.24 3.19
N VAL A 16 1.06 -13.28 3.53
CA VAL A 16 1.21 -12.41 4.71
C VAL A 16 -0.05 -12.47 5.58
N ASP A 17 0.06 -12.08 6.85
CA ASP A 17 -1.08 -11.91 7.76
C ASP A 17 -0.86 -10.66 8.65
N PRO A 18 -1.01 -9.45 8.08
CA PRO A 18 -0.67 -8.21 8.77
C PRO A 18 -1.81 -7.70 9.66
N ASP A 19 -1.46 -6.98 10.72
CA ASP A 19 -2.45 -6.25 11.51
C ASP A 19 -3.07 -5.07 10.73
N LEU A 20 -2.30 -4.43 9.87
CA LEU A 20 -2.74 -3.33 9.01
C LEU A 20 -2.18 -3.55 7.60
N TYR A 21 -3.07 -3.55 6.62
CA TYR A 21 -2.73 -3.57 5.21
C TYR A 21 -3.18 -2.28 4.52
N VAL A 22 -2.23 -1.56 3.90
CA VAL A 22 -2.51 -0.34 3.15
C VAL A 22 -2.21 -0.57 1.67
N ALA A 23 -3.26 -0.56 0.86
CA ALA A 23 -3.24 -0.90 -0.54
C ALA A 23 -3.25 0.36 -1.41
N PHE A 24 -2.09 0.75 -1.94
CA PHE A 24 -1.96 1.88 -2.87
C PHE A 24 -2.05 1.39 -4.33
N GLY A 25 -3.16 1.70 -5.01
CA GLY A 25 -3.37 1.37 -6.42
C GLY A 25 -3.59 -0.13 -6.71
N ILE A 26 -3.91 -0.94 -5.70
CA ILE A 26 -4.17 -2.37 -5.87
C ILE A 26 -5.66 -2.59 -6.14
N SER A 27 -5.99 -3.34 -7.19
CA SER A 27 -7.38 -3.64 -7.57
C SER A 27 -8.04 -4.67 -6.67
N GLY A 28 -7.26 -5.56 -6.04
CA GLY A 28 -7.77 -6.66 -5.21
C GLY A 28 -8.16 -7.91 -6.01
N ALA A 29 -7.48 -8.17 -7.13
CA ALA A 29 -7.66 -9.40 -7.88
C ALA A 29 -7.46 -10.65 -6.98
N PRO A 30 -8.19 -11.77 -7.21
CA PRO A 30 -8.09 -12.98 -6.40
C PRO A 30 -6.68 -13.55 -6.25
N HIS A 31 -5.83 -13.36 -7.28
CA HIS A 31 -4.43 -13.78 -7.22
C HIS A 31 -3.62 -13.00 -6.19
N HIS A 32 -3.96 -11.72 -5.94
CA HIS A 32 -3.33 -10.91 -4.91
C HIS A 32 -3.91 -11.23 -3.53
N THR A 33 -5.25 -11.20 -3.42
CA THR A 33 -5.94 -11.40 -2.13
C THR A 33 -5.76 -12.81 -1.59
N GLY A 34 -5.55 -13.82 -2.45
CA GLY A 34 -5.25 -15.18 -2.02
C GLY A 34 -3.95 -15.34 -1.21
N GLY A 35 -3.05 -14.34 -1.23
CA GLY A 35 -1.86 -14.28 -0.37
C GLY A 35 -1.93 -13.24 0.75
N LEU A 36 -3.04 -12.52 0.90
CA LEU A 36 -3.15 -11.39 1.85
C LEU A 36 -3.49 -11.83 3.29
N GLY A 37 -3.86 -13.10 3.50
CA GLY A 37 -4.29 -13.59 4.81
C GLY A 37 -5.62 -12.97 5.25
N ALA A 38 -5.76 -12.65 6.53
CA ALA A 38 -6.95 -12.00 7.09
C ALA A 38 -6.56 -10.76 7.92
N PRO A 39 -6.16 -9.65 7.26
CA PRO A 39 -5.70 -8.48 7.98
C PRO A 39 -6.74 -7.95 8.97
N ARG A 40 -6.30 -7.46 10.14
CA ARG A 40 -7.23 -6.83 11.09
C ARG A 40 -7.83 -5.54 10.53
N HIS A 41 -7.03 -4.79 9.78
CA HIS A 41 -7.46 -3.57 9.11
C HIS A 41 -6.96 -3.50 7.67
N VAL A 42 -7.83 -3.08 6.76
CA VAL A 42 -7.52 -2.85 5.34
C VAL A 42 -7.88 -1.42 4.96
N VAL A 43 -6.90 -0.69 4.40
CA VAL A 43 -7.08 0.64 3.81
C VAL A 43 -6.82 0.55 2.32
N SER A 44 -7.77 0.99 1.49
CA SER A 44 -7.63 1.04 0.03
C SER A 44 -7.49 2.47 -0.45
N VAL A 45 -6.49 2.74 -1.29
CA VAL A 45 -6.34 3.98 -2.05
C VAL A 45 -6.37 3.62 -3.53
N ASN A 46 -7.42 3.99 -4.23
CA ASN A 46 -7.59 3.65 -5.64
C ASN A 46 -8.38 4.73 -6.37
N THR A 47 -8.14 4.93 -7.66
CA THR A 47 -8.96 5.84 -8.48
C THR A 47 -10.29 5.21 -8.87
N ASP A 48 -10.38 3.88 -8.87
CA ASP A 48 -11.63 3.14 -9.07
C ASP A 48 -12.33 2.88 -7.73
N PRO A 49 -13.49 3.53 -7.46
CA PRO A 49 -14.26 3.30 -6.23
C PRO A 49 -14.92 1.92 -6.18
N TYR A 50 -14.99 1.20 -7.30
CA TYR A 50 -15.67 -0.09 -7.41
C TYR A 50 -14.71 -1.28 -7.41
N CYS A 51 -13.41 -1.05 -7.21
CA CYS A 51 -12.44 -2.14 -7.25
C CYS A 51 -12.63 -3.10 -6.05
N PRO A 52 -12.38 -4.42 -6.23
CA PRO A 52 -12.51 -5.40 -5.15
C PRO A 52 -11.77 -5.05 -3.86
N MET A 53 -10.58 -4.44 -3.94
CA MET A 53 -9.81 -4.03 -2.77
C MET A 53 -10.54 -2.96 -1.95
N THR A 54 -11.20 -2.01 -2.60
CA THR A 54 -12.01 -0.98 -1.92
C THR A 54 -13.25 -1.59 -1.26
N ALA A 55 -13.85 -2.60 -1.89
CA ALA A 55 -15.01 -3.30 -1.32
C ALA A 55 -14.68 -4.12 -0.05
N MET A 56 -13.43 -4.60 0.09
CA MET A 56 -12.97 -5.32 1.28
C MET A 56 -12.31 -4.42 2.34
N ALA A 57 -12.12 -3.13 2.05
CA ALA A 57 -11.44 -2.20 2.95
C ALA A 57 -12.36 -1.66 4.05
N ASP A 58 -11.81 -1.48 5.25
CA ASP A 58 -12.46 -0.71 6.32
C ASP A 58 -12.51 0.79 5.98
N LEU A 59 -11.50 1.26 5.24
CA LEU A 59 -11.39 2.63 4.75
C LEU A 59 -11.01 2.65 3.27
N GLY A 60 -11.91 3.13 2.43
CA GLY A 60 -11.67 3.38 1.01
C GLY A 60 -11.44 4.86 0.71
N ILE A 61 -10.34 5.18 0.04
CA ILE A 61 -9.99 6.53 -0.42
C ILE A 61 -9.97 6.54 -1.94
N VAL A 62 -10.87 7.32 -2.54
CA VAL A 62 -10.99 7.44 -4.00
C VAL A 62 -10.12 8.60 -4.48
N ALA A 63 -8.85 8.31 -4.78
CA ALA A 63 -7.85 9.29 -5.18
C ALA A 63 -6.65 8.64 -5.86
N ASP A 64 -5.80 9.46 -6.46
CA ASP A 64 -4.51 9.03 -6.99
C ASP A 64 -3.51 8.69 -5.86
N ALA A 65 -2.87 7.53 -5.95
CA ALA A 65 -2.07 6.97 -4.87
C ALA A 65 -0.83 7.79 -4.50
N PRO A 66 -0.02 8.32 -5.44
CA PRO A 66 1.14 9.15 -5.10
C PRO A 66 0.77 10.41 -4.32
N ALA A 67 -0.36 11.06 -4.68
CA ALA A 67 -0.82 12.26 -3.98
C ALA A 67 -1.21 11.97 -2.52
N VAL A 68 -1.92 10.85 -2.28
CA VAL A 68 -2.28 10.43 -0.93
C VAL A 68 -1.04 10.02 -0.14
N LEU A 69 -0.09 9.30 -0.76
CA LEU A 69 1.15 8.89 -0.11
C LEU A 69 1.99 10.09 0.34
N ALA A 70 2.13 11.12 -0.51
CA ALA A 70 2.82 12.36 -0.16
C ALA A 70 2.16 13.09 1.01
N ALA A 71 0.83 13.20 1.00
CA ALA A 71 0.08 13.83 2.08
C ALA A 71 0.18 13.04 3.40
N LEU A 72 0.09 11.71 3.33
CA LEU A 72 0.23 10.82 4.48
C LEU A 72 1.62 10.93 5.09
N LEU A 73 2.67 10.88 4.27
CA LEU A 73 4.04 10.97 4.76
C LEU A 73 4.31 12.30 5.49
N ARG A 74 3.84 13.42 4.93
CA ARG A 74 3.90 14.72 5.62
C ARG A 74 3.24 14.64 6.99
N LYS A 75 2.03 14.07 7.07
CA LYS A 75 1.28 14.00 8.32
C LYS A 75 1.95 13.08 9.35
N VAL A 76 2.44 11.92 8.94
CA VAL A 76 3.16 10.99 9.82
C VAL A 76 4.40 11.66 10.43
N ARG A 77 5.15 12.44 9.65
CA ARG A 77 6.33 13.18 10.12
C ARG A 77 6.00 14.29 11.11
N GLU A 78 4.92 15.05 10.85
CA GLU A 78 4.42 16.06 11.79
C GLU A 78 4.07 15.43 13.15
N GLU A 79 3.47 14.24 13.14
CA GLU A 79 3.10 13.52 14.36
C GLU A 79 4.29 12.79 15.01
N SER A 80 5.26 12.30 14.24
CA SER A 80 6.43 11.58 14.77
C SER A 80 7.54 12.51 15.25
N GLY A 81 7.52 13.79 14.86
CA GLY A 81 8.57 14.77 15.20
C GLY A 81 9.84 14.63 14.37
N ASP A 82 9.84 13.77 13.34
CA ASP A 82 10.99 13.54 12.46
C ASP A 82 10.98 14.54 11.29
N ALA A 83 12.00 15.40 11.24
CA ALA A 83 12.14 16.47 10.25
C ALA A 83 13.06 16.11 9.05
N ASP A 84 13.29 14.83 8.76
CA ASP A 84 14.23 14.45 7.68
C ASP A 84 13.59 14.62 6.29
N GLU A 85 14.32 15.20 5.34
CA GLU A 85 13.82 15.53 3.99
C GLU A 85 13.48 14.25 3.20
N LEU A 86 12.52 14.36 2.29
CA LEU A 86 12.32 13.33 1.27
C LEU A 86 13.61 13.23 0.44
N PRO A 87 14.11 12.02 0.10
CA PRO A 87 15.07 11.93 -0.99
C PRO A 87 14.42 12.60 -2.21
N ALA A 88 15.11 13.61 -2.75
CA ALA A 88 14.68 14.33 -3.94
C ALA A 88 14.25 13.33 -5.01
N GLU A 89 13.20 13.67 -5.77
CA GLU A 89 12.56 12.82 -6.77
C GLU A 89 13.57 12.13 -7.70
N SER A 90 14.04 10.96 -7.28
CA SER A 90 14.73 9.99 -8.10
C SER A 90 14.08 8.67 -7.76
N GLY A 91 13.42 8.08 -8.75
CA GLY A 91 12.65 6.83 -8.65
C GLY A 91 13.51 5.60 -8.32
N GLU A 92 14.21 5.63 -7.20
CA GLU A 92 14.89 4.50 -6.61
C GLU A 92 14.21 4.20 -5.28
N VAL A 93 13.29 3.25 -5.33
CA VAL A 93 12.80 2.55 -4.15
C VAL A 93 14.03 1.92 -3.51
N ARG A 94 14.50 2.49 -2.39
CA ARG A 94 15.59 1.90 -1.62
C ARG A 94 15.13 0.55 -1.11
N ASP A 95 15.81 -0.51 -1.52
CA ASP A 95 15.58 -1.85 -0.99
C ASP A 95 15.81 -1.84 0.53
N ALA A 96 14.71 -2.00 1.26
CA ALA A 96 14.76 -2.34 2.67
C ALA A 96 15.25 -3.80 2.77
N ALA A 97 16.52 -3.96 3.16
CA ALA A 97 17.16 -5.24 3.46
C ALA A 97 16.44 -6.02 4.57
#